data_AF-A0A0P6S395-F1
#
_entry.id   AF-A0A0P6S395-F1
#
_cell.length_a   1.000
_cell.length_b   1.000
_cell.length_c   1.000
_cell.angle_alpha   90.00
_cell.angle_beta   90.00
_cell.angle_gamma   90.00
#
_symmetry.space_group_name_H-M   'P 1'
#
loop_
_entity.id
_entity.type
_entity.pdbx_description
1 polymer ?
#
loop_
_entity_poly.entity_id
_entity_poly.type
_entity_poly.pdbx_seq_one_letter_code
_entity_poly.pdbx_strand_id
1 'polypeptide(L)'
;MDKHKTRLESFGVLSFEIHKLEKGSLGGRPKKVYRLNEQQVTLLVTYLGNTEPVLNFKTKLVQAFFAMRDELTKIKLERASERSKRLALNEAINRWEKAPKMAYPTIYNLLLKGVTGHNKNQLMKARGGSTGIDCLNSIELAKFQALEDMAVALINLNFDYQDIKTMVFRQKENAPQGA
;
A
#
# COMPACT_ATOMS: atom_id res chain seq x y z
N MET A 1 -24.29 -18.41 14.85
CA MET A 1 -23.64 -17.48 15.81
C MET A 1 -23.57 -18.08 17.20
N ASP A 2 -24.69 -18.34 17.86
CA ASP A 2 -24.68 -18.78 19.28
C ASP A 2 -23.95 -20.13 19.50
N LYS A 3 -24.00 -21.06 18.54
CA LYS A 3 -23.26 -22.34 18.58
C LYS A 3 -21.73 -22.20 18.65
N HIS A 4 -21.18 -21.13 18.07
CA HIS A 4 -19.73 -20.90 18.00
C HIS A 4 -19.30 -19.66 18.79
N LYS A 5 -20.19 -19.16 19.66
CA LYS A 5 -20.02 -17.90 20.40
C LYS A 5 -18.69 -17.83 21.14
N THR A 6 -18.36 -18.84 21.94
CA THR A 6 -17.12 -18.89 22.73
C THR A 6 -15.85 -18.79 21.87
N ARG A 7 -15.85 -19.41 20.68
CA ARG A 7 -14.70 -19.34 19.75
C ARG A 7 -14.60 -18.01 19.01
N LEU A 8 -15.73 -17.32 18.82
CA LEU A 8 -15.73 -15.98 18.25
C LEU A 8 -15.31 -14.94 19.31
N GLU A 9 -15.68 -15.15 20.58
CA GLU A 9 -15.31 -14.27 21.69
C GLU A 9 -13.81 -14.31 22.03
N SER A 10 -13.08 -15.36 21.65
CA SER A 10 -11.62 -15.39 21.80
C SER A 10 -10.90 -14.34 20.94
N PHE A 11 -11.56 -13.80 19.92
CA PHE A 11 -11.03 -12.73 19.06
C PHE A 11 -11.62 -11.35 19.41
N GLY A 12 -12.31 -11.22 20.54
CA GLY A 12 -12.88 -9.96 21.04
C GLY A 12 -14.35 -10.06 21.41
N VAL A 13 -14.89 -9.00 22.03
CA VAL A 13 -16.28 -8.98 22.51
C VAL A 13 -17.26 -9.05 21.33
N LEU A 14 -18.26 -9.94 21.42
CA LEU A 14 -19.36 -10.01 20.45
C LEU A 14 -20.45 -8.99 20.82
N SER A 15 -20.54 -7.90 20.06
CA SER A 15 -21.63 -6.93 20.17
C SER A 15 -22.79 -7.29 19.24
N PHE A 16 -24.02 -7.05 19.71
CA PHE A 16 -25.22 -7.25 18.92
C PHE A 16 -26.30 -6.21 19.24
N GLU A 17 -27.10 -5.90 18.23
CA GLU A 17 -28.26 -5.02 18.34
C GLU A 17 -29.53 -5.84 18.16
N ILE A 18 -30.51 -5.65 19.05
CA ILE A 18 -31.83 -6.27 18.92
C ILE A 18 -32.75 -5.27 18.23
N HIS A 19 -33.19 -5.61 17.03
CA HIS A 19 -34.17 -4.83 16.30
C HIS A 19 -35.57 -5.37 16.61
N LYS A 20 -36.39 -4.55 17.26
CA LYS A 20 -37.83 -4.79 17.42
C LYS A 20 -38.50 -4.54 16.06
N LEU A 21 -39.51 -5.33 15.72
CA LEU A 21 -40.29 -5.09 14.50
C LEU A 21 -41.10 -3.79 14.62
N GLU A 22 -41.43 -3.20 13.47
CA GLU A 22 -42.26 -2.01 13.39
C GLU A 22 -43.63 -2.23 14.04
N LYS A 23 -44.16 -1.15 14.63
CA LYS A 23 -45.40 -1.13 15.38
C LYS A 23 -46.58 -1.37 14.42
N GLY A 24 -47.15 -2.58 14.45
CA GLY A 24 -48.24 -3.00 13.56
C GLY A 24 -48.00 -4.31 12.80
N SER A 25 -46.80 -4.90 12.90
CA SER A 25 -46.53 -6.23 12.33
C SER A 25 -47.19 -7.36 13.15
N LEU A 26 -47.93 -8.24 12.45
CA LEU A 26 -48.60 -9.41 13.02
C LEU A 26 -47.56 -10.49 13.40
N GLY A 27 -46.95 -10.36 14.57
CA GLY A 27 -46.17 -11.41 15.24
C GLY A 27 -44.89 -11.86 14.53
N GLY A 28 -43.73 -11.43 15.06
CA GLY A 28 -42.42 -11.91 14.64
C GLY A 28 -41.41 -11.93 15.79
N ARG A 29 -40.41 -12.81 15.73
CA ARG A 29 -39.30 -12.83 16.71
C ARG A 29 -38.36 -11.64 16.45
N PRO A 30 -37.85 -10.97 17.50
CA PRO A 30 -36.86 -9.90 17.35
C PRO A 30 -35.65 -10.36 16.53
N LYS A 31 -35.14 -9.49 15.64
CA LYS A 31 -33.94 -9.78 14.83
C LYS A 31 -32.69 -9.39 15.62
N LYS A 32 -31.68 -10.26 15.62
CA LYS A 32 -30.38 -10.03 16.26
C LYS A 32 -29.33 -9.76 15.18
N VAL A 33 -28.76 -8.56 15.17
CA VAL A 33 -27.71 -8.16 14.23
C VAL A 33 -26.38 -8.17 14.97
N TYR A 34 -25.43 -8.98 14.53
CA TYR A 34 -24.10 -9.05 15.11
C TYR A 34 -23.15 -8.10 14.37
N ARG A 35 -22.31 -7.38 15.11
CA ARG A 35 -21.18 -6.64 14.56
C ARG A 35 -19.92 -7.44 14.85
N LEU A 36 -19.21 -7.83 13.79
CA LEU A 36 -18.03 -8.68 13.89
C LEU A 36 -16.79 -7.91 13.45
N ASN A 37 -15.69 -8.13 14.15
CA ASN A 37 -14.38 -7.69 13.69
C ASN A 37 -13.81 -8.64 12.62
N GLU A 38 -12.69 -8.27 12.02
CA GLU A 38 -12.06 -9.01 10.93
C GLU A 38 -11.72 -10.48 11.27
N GLN A 39 -11.17 -10.73 12.47
CA GLN A 39 -10.80 -12.07 12.91
C GLN A 39 -12.04 -12.94 13.19
N GLN A 40 -13.08 -12.35 13.78
CA GLN A 40 -14.37 -13.00 14.00
C GLN A 40 -15.06 -13.37 12.67
N VAL A 41 -15.05 -12.47 11.68
CA VAL A 41 -15.61 -12.74 10.35
C VAL A 41 -14.81 -13.85 9.66
N THR A 42 -13.49 -13.78 9.69
CA THR A 42 -12.61 -14.80 9.09
C THR A 42 -12.90 -16.17 9.68
N LEU A 43 -13.02 -16.27 11.02
CA LEU A 43 -13.41 -17.52 11.67
C LEU A 43 -14.81 -17.97 11.27
N LEU A 44 -15.79 -17.05 11.21
CA LEU A 44 -17.15 -17.37 10.79
C LEU A 44 -17.19 -17.99 9.39
N VAL A 45 -16.39 -17.46 8.45
CA VAL A 45 -16.28 -17.97 7.08
C VAL A 45 -15.87 -19.45 7.06
N THR A 46 -15.02 -19.89 8.01
CA THR A 46 -14.62 -21.31 8.11
C THR A 46 -15.79 -22.25 8.47
N TYR A 47 -16.78 -21.75 9.21
CA TYR A 47 -17.97 -22.51 9.60
C TYR A 47 -19.10 -22.48 8.56
N LEU A 48 -19.01 -21.60 7.56
CA LEU A 48 -20.00 -21.58 6.48
C LEU A 48 -19.96 -22.92 5.74
N GLY A 49 -21.14 -23.41 5.34
CA GLY A 49 -21.26 -24.66 4.58
C GLY A 49 -20.55 -24.63 3.23
N ASN A 50 -20.63 -25.75 2.51
CA ASN A 50 -19.92 -25.92 1.23
C ASN A 50 -20.86 -25.80 0.03
N THR A 51 -21.72 -24.78 0.02
CA THR A 51 -22.52 -24.47 -1.18
C THR A 51 -21.63 -23.83 -2.24
N GLU A 52 -21.98 -24.02 -3.52
CA GLU A 52 -21.20 -23.50 -4.65
C GLU A 52 -20.88 -21.99 -4.53
N PRO A 53 -21.82 -21.10 -4.15
CA PRO A 53 -21.49 -19.69 -3.95
C PRO A 53 -20.48 -19.46 -2.80
N VAL A 54 -20.56 -20.25 -1.73
CA VAL A 54 -19.66 -20.11 -0.57
C VAL A 54 -18.25 -20.62 -0.91
N LEU A 55 -18.13 -21.70 -1.68
CA LEU A 55 -16.83 -22.21 -2.15
C LEU A 55 -16.12 -21.19 -3.05
N ASN A 56 -16.86 -20.58 -3.98
CA ASN A 56 -16.34 -19.52 -4.83
C ASN A 56 -15.88 -18.30 -4.02
N PHE A 57 -16.66 -17.88 -3.01
CA PHE A 57 -16.26 -16.83 -2.09
C PHE A 57 -14.97 -17.18 -1.31
N LYS A 58 -14.91 -18.38 -0.70
CA LYS A 58 -13.72 -18.86 0.04
C LYS A 58 -12.49 -18.90 -0.86
N THR A 59 -12.63 -19.35 -2.11
CA THR A 59 -11.53 -19.41 -3.09
C THR A 59 -10.98 -18.02 -3.41
N LYS A 60 -11.87 -17.06 -3.71
CA LYS A 60 -11.47 -15.66 -3.96
C LYS A 60 -10.83 -15.02 -2.74
N LEU A 61 -11.34 -15.30 -1.54
CA LEU A 61 -10.76 -14.81 -0.29
C LEU A 61 -9.33 -15.33 -0.09
N VAL A 62 -9.10 -16.63 -0.33
CA VAL A 62 -7.76 -17.22 -0.27
C VAL A 62 -6.83 -16.57 -1.30
N GLN A 63 -7.27 -16.45 -2.56
CA GLN A 63 -6.47 -15.80 -3.61
C GLN A 63 -6.07 -14.37 -3.24
N ALA A 64 -7.03 -13.56 -2.76
CA ALA A 64 -6.77 -12.18 -2.34
C ALA A 64 -5.78 -12.10 -1.16
N PHE A 65 -5.92 -12.99 -0.17
CA PHE A 65 -5.03 -13.05 0.97
C PHE A 65 -3.58 -13.37 0.56
N PHE A 66 -3.39 -14.39 -0.28
CA PHE A 66 -2.07 -14.76 -0.75
C PHE A 66 -1.45 -13.69 -1.66
N ALA A 67 -2.25 -13.06 -2.53
CA ALA A 67 -1.79 -11.94 -3.34
C ALA A 67 -1.28 -10.77 -2.47
N MET A 68 -2.05 -10.39 -1.44
CA MET A 68 -1.65 -9.33 -0.50
C MET A 68 -0.40 -9.72 0.30
N ARG A 69 -0.32 -10.96 0.78
CA ARG A 69 0.86 -11.45 1.51
C ARG A 69 2.12 -11.41 0.65
N ASP A 70 2.01 -11.84 -0.60
CA ASP A 70 3.13 -11.86 -1.54
C ASP A 70 3.55 -10.42 -1.90
N GLU A 71 2.61 -9.49 -2.05
CA GLU A 71 2.91 -8.06 -2.20
C GLU A 71 3.65 -7.49 -0.98
N LEU A 72 3.17 -7.75 0.23
CA LEU A 72 3.85 -7.33 1.46
C LEU A 72 5.27 -7.90 1.56
N THR A 73 5.47 -9.13 1.10
CA THR A 73 6.79 -9.78 1.09
C THR A 73 7.73 -9.10 0.08
N LYS A 74 7.25 -8.78 -1.13
CA LYS A 74 7.99 -8.02 -2.13
C LYS A 74 8.40 -6.65 -1.60
N ILE A 75 7.46 -5.92 -0.99
CA ILE A 75 7.73 -4.61 -0.38
C ILE A 75 8.83 -4.72 0.69
N LYS A 76 8.78 -5.75 1.56
CA LYS A 76 9.82 -5.97 2.58
C LYS A 76 11.19 -6.25 1.97
N LEU A 77 11.25 -7.07 0.92
CA LEU A 77 12.50 -7.38 0.22
C LEU A 77 13.09 -6.12 -0.44
N GLU A 78 12.24 -5.36 -1.13
CA GLU A 78 12.63 -4.11 -1.79
C GLU A 78 13.12 -3.06 -0.77
N ARG A 79 12.46 -2.93 0.38
CA ARG A 79 12.90 -2.07 1.49
C ARG A 79 14.26 -2.46 2.06
N ALA A 80 14.62 -3.74 2.08
CA ALA A 80 15.96 -4.16 2.52
C ALA A 80 17.05 -3.60 1.59
N SER A 81 16.77 -3.51 0.28
CA SER A 81 17.68 -2.92 -0.72
C SER A 81 17.69 -1.38 -0.73
N GLU A 82 16.64 -0.74 -0.23
CA GLU A 82 16.48 0.72 -0.21
C GLU A 82 17.58 1.41 0.59
N ARG A 83 17.97 0.85 1.74
CA ARG A 83 18.96 1.47 2.61
C ARG A 83 20.30 1.65 1.89
N SER A 84 20.75 0.65 1.14
CA SER A 84 21.98 0.75 0.33
C SER A 84 21.87 1.77 -0.79
N LYS A 85 20.72 1.83 -1.48
CA LYS A 85 20.51 2.80 -2.58
C LYS A 85 20.48 4.24 -2.07
N ARG A 86 19.82 4.48 -0.93
CA ARG A 86 19.81 5.78 -0.27
C ARG A 86 21.21 6.24 0.14
N LEU A 87 22.06 5.31 0.60
CA LEU A 87 23.46 5.63 0.92
C LEU A 87 24.23 6.01 -0.35
N ALA A 88 24.09 5.22 -1.42
CA ALA A 88 24.73 5.52 -2.71
C ALA A 88 24.32 6.88 -3.27
N LEU A 89 23.02 7.24 -3.21
CA LEU A 89 22.54 8.55 -3.63
C LEU A 89 23.11 9.69 -2.77
N ASN A 90 23.18 9.51 -1.45
CA ASN A 90 23.79 10.51 -0.58
C ASN A 90 25.29 10.68 -0.87
N GLU A 91 26.02 9.59 -1.11
CA GLU A 91 27.44 9.66 -1.46
C GLU A 91 27.66 10.37 -2.80
N ALA A 92 26.84 10.08 -3.82
CA ALA A 92 26.90 10.76 -5.11
C ALA A 92 26.64 12.26 -4.95
N ILE A 93 25.61 12.63 -4.19
CA ILE A 93 25.26 14.04 -3.91
C ILE A 93 26.38 14.76 -3.15
N ASN A 94 27.03 14.10 -2.19
CA ASN A 94 28.15 14.70 -1.44
C ASN A 94 29.36 15.01 -2.33
N ARG A 95 29.55 14.27 -3.42
CA ARG A 95 30.64 14.47 -4.39
C ARG A 95 30.24 15.41 -5.54
N TRP A 96 29.01 15.89 -5.55
CA TRP A 96 28.47 16.66 -6.67
C TRP A 96 28.78 18.14 -6.54
N GLU A 97 29.71 18.63 -7.35
CA GLU A 97 30.16 20.04 -7.32
C GLU A 97 29.05 21.03 -7.69
N LYS A 98 28.14 20.64 -8.60
CA LYS A 98 27.02 21.47 -9.09
C LYS A 98 25.72 21.25 -8.30
N ALA A 99 25.82 20.72 -7.09
CA ALA A 99 24.66 20.37 -6.28
C ALA A 99 23.79 21.60 -5.96
N PRO A 100 22.46 21.52 -6.12
CA PRO A 100 21.57 22.57 -5.67
C PRO A 100 21.52 22.62 -4.13
N LYS A 101 21.10 23.77 -3.58
CA LYS A 101 20.89 23.90 -2.13
C LYS A 101 19.88 22.85 -1.65
N MET A 102 20.22 22.12 -0.58
CA MET A 102 19.43 20.96 -0.11
C MET A 102 19.23 19.90 -1.22
N ALA A 103 20.33 19.47 -1.84
CA ALA A 103 20.32 18.56 -3.00
C ALA A 103 19.55 17.26 -2.75
N TYR A 104 19.77 16.59 -1.62
CA TYR A 104 19.09 15.33 -1.33
C TYR A 104 17.55 15.47 -1.29
N PRO A 105 16.95 16.36 -0.47
CA PRO A 105 15.50 16.56 -0.50
C PRO A 105 14.96 17.00 -1.86
N THR A 106 15.74 17.75 -2.63
CA THR A 106 15.35 18.25 -3.96
C THR A 106 15.26 17.11 -4.97
N ILE A 107 16.31 16.28 -5.07
CA ILE A 107 16.33 15.10 -5.93
C ILE A 107 15.28 14.09 -5.47
N TYR A 108 15.20 13.80 -4.17
CA TYR A 108 14.23 12.86 -3.63
C TYR A 108 12.78 13.23 -3.98
N ASN A 109 12.40 14.52 -3.82
CA ASN A 109 11.06 14.98 -4.20
C ASN A 109 10.85 14.99 -5.72
N LEU A 110 11.89 15.27 -6.51
CA LEU A 110 11.84 15.19 -7.97
C LEU A 110 11.54 13.76 -8.42
N LEU A 111 12.25 12.78 -7.87
CA LEU A 111 12.05 11.36 -8.18
C LEU A 111 10.65 10.88 -7.78
N LEU A 112 10.20 11.23 -6.56
CA LEU A 112 8.83 10.91 -6.13
C LEU A 112 7.77 11.52 -7.05
N LYS A 113 7.98 12.75 -7.51
CA LYS A 113 7.07 13.43 -8.44
C LYS A 113 7.13 12.80 -9.84
N GLY A 114 8.28 12.30 -10.27
CA GLY A 114 8.44 11.55 -11.52
C GLY A 114 7.60 10.28 -11.54
N VAL A 115 7.58 9.53 -10.42
CA VAL A 115 6.84 8.27 -10.30
C VAL A 115 5.36 8.48 -10.02
N THR A 116 5.03 9.30 -9.02
CA THR A 116 3.67 9.39 -8.46
C THR A 116 2.91 10.64 -8.89
N GLY A 117 3.58 11.62 -9.49
CA GLY A 117 3.01 12.95 -9.75
C GLY A 117 2.91 13.86 -8.53
N HIS A 118 3.15 13.34 -7.32
CA HIS A 118 3.00 14.06 -6.06
C HIS A 118 4.35 14.22 -5.34
N ASN A 119 4.46 15.27 -4.52
CA ASN A 119 5.60 15.39 -3.60
C ASN A 119 5.39 14.54 -2.33
N LYS A 120 6.43 14.36 -1.52
CA LYS A 120 6.37 13.57 -0.27
C LYS A 120 5.17 13.95 0.61
N ASN A 121 4.95 15.24 0.84
CA ASN A 121 3.90 15.72 1.76
C ASN A 121 2.49 15.49 1.21
N GLN A 122 2.30 15.67 -0.10
CA GLN A 122 1.04 15.38 -0.78
C GLN A 122 0.72 13.89 -0.76
N LEU A 123 1.74 13.06 -1.02
CA LEU A 123 1.61 11.61 -1.03
C LEU A 123 1.26 11.08 0.37
N MET A 124 1.93 11.57 1.41
CA MET A 124 1.65 11.20 2.81
C MET A 124 0.22 11.59 3.21
N LYS A 125 -0.27 12.78 2.80
CA LYS A 125 -1.66 13.18 3.07
C LYS A 125 -2.69 12.31 2.34
N ALA A 126 -2.39 11.88 1.12
CA ALA A 126 -3.31 11.08 0.31
C ALA A 126 -3.36 9.61 0.74
N ARG A 127 -2.22 9.05 1.18
CA ARG A 127 -2.06 7.59 1.39
C ARG A 127 -1.74 7.17 2.84
N GLY A 128 -1.47 8.12 3.74
CA GLY A 128 -1.37 7.86 5.18
C GLY A 128 -0.07 7.21 5.69
N GLY A 129 1.05 7.28 4.95
CA GLY A 129 2.34 6.70 5.36
C GLY A 129 3.24 7.66 6.16
N SER A 130 4.24 7.10 6.86
CA SER A 130 5.21 7.86 7.68
C SER A 130 6.33 8.49 6.83
N THR A 131 6.68 7.88 5.71
CA THR A 131 7.64 8.41 4.72
C THR A 131 7.06 8.41 3.30
N GLY A 132 7.72 9.13 2.37
CA GLY A 132 7.29 9.17 0.97
C GLY A 132 7.40 7.81 0.28
N ILE A 133 8.39 6.99 0.66
CA ILE A 133 8.55 5.63 0.15
C ILE A 133 7.51 4.68 0.74
N ASP A 134 7.11 4.86 2.01
CA ASP A 134 6.06 4.02 2.62
C ASP A 134 4.71 4.11 1.91
N CYS A 135 4.50 5.19 1.16
CA CYS A 135 3.27 5.42 0.42
C CYS A 135 3.31 4.83 -1.00
N LEU A 136 4.42 4.21 -1.43
CA LEU A 136 4.58 3.62 -2.77
C LEU A 136 4.11 2.16 -2.80
N ASN A 137 3.46 1.77 -3.90
CA ASN A 137 3.22 0.35 -4.20
C ASN A 137 4.46 -0.31 -4.82
N SER A 138 4.47 -1.64 -4.99
CA SER A 138 5.62 -2.38 -5.55
C SER A 138 6.07 -1.90 -6.93
N ILE A 139 5.13 -1.56 -7.82
CA ILE A 139 5.43 -1.06 -9.18
C ILE A 139 6.06 0.34 -9.12
N GLU A 140 5.48 1.23 -8.31
CA GLU A 140 5.98 2.58 -8.09
C GLU A 140 7.36 2.55 -7.41
N LEU A 141 7.57 1.65 -6.45
CA LEU A 141 8.85 1.49 -5.77
C LEU A 141 9.94 1.01 -6.74
N ALA A 142 9.65 0.02 -7.59
CA ALA A 142 10.59 -0.42 -8.62
C ALA A 142 10.96 0.71 -9.60
N LYS A 143 9.98 1.52 -10.02
CA LYS A 143 10.23 2.70 -10.88
C LYS A 143 11.07 3.75 -10.15
N PHE A 144 10.76 4.01 -8.88
CA PHE A 144 11.50 4.95 -8.06
C PHE A 144 12.97 4.54 -7.92
N GLN A 145 13.22 3.26 -7.66
CA GLN A 145 14.56 2.71 -7.59
C GLN A 145 15.34 2.83 -8.91
N ALA A 146 14.70 2.57 -10.06
CA ALA A 146 15.34 2.74 -11.36
C ALA A 146 15.72 4.22 -11.63
N LEU A 147 14.88 5.16 -11.19
CA LEU A 147 15.18 6.58 -11.28
C LEU A 147 16.27 7.02 -10.29
N GLU A 148 16.37 6.42 -9.11
CA GLU A 148 17.49 6.64 -8.19
C GLU A 148 18.81 6.20 -8.81
N ASP A 149 18.86 5.00 -9.37
CA ASP A 149 20.06 4.46 -10.03
C ASP A 149 20.48 5.36 -11.22
N MET A 150 19.51 5.84 -12.00
CA MET A 150 19.75 6.84 -13.06
C MET A 150 20.28 8.16 -12.51
N ALA A 151 19.67 8.71 -11.46
CA ALA A 151 20.08 9.98 -10.87
C ALA A 151 21.52 9.90 -10.35
N VAL A 152 21.89 8.78 -9.70
CA VAL A 152 23.27 8.51 -9.28
C VAL A 152 24.23 8.52 -10.48
N ALA A 153 23.89 7.84 -11.56
CA ALA A 153 24.72 7.81 -12.76
C ALA A 153 24.91 9.21 -13.38
N LEU A 154 23.84 10.00 -13.49
CA LEU A 154 23.90 11.36 -14.05
C LEU A 154 24.71 12.31 -13.15
N ILE A 155 24.56 12.20 -11.82
CA ILE A 155 25.35 12.97 -10.85
C ILE A 155 26.84 12.63 -10.98
N ASN A 156 27.18 11.35 -11.10
CA ASN A 156 28.56 10.90 -11.27
C ASN A 156 29.19 11.38 -12.59
N LEU A 157 28.37 11.60 -13.63
CA LEU A 157 28.79 12.20 -14.90
C LEU A 157 28.79 13.75 -14.88
N ASN A 158 28.59 14.35 -13.70
CA ASN A 158 28.61 15.81 -13.46
C ASN A 158 27.58 16.62 -14.27
N PHE A 159 26.44 15.99 -14.60
CA PHE A 159 25.28 16.68 -15.14
C PHE A 159 24.70 17.66 -14.13
N ASP A 160 24.00 18.68 -14.62
CA ASP A 160 23.31 19.63 -13.76
C ASP A 160 21.92 19.14 -13.32
N TYR A 161 21.33 19.86 -12.37
CA TYR A 161 20.00 19.52 -11.87
C TYR A 161 18.89 19.62 -12.94
N GLN A 162 18.99 20.56 -13.88
CA GLN A 162 17.97 20.74 -14.92
C GLN A 162 17.98 19.59 -15.93
N ASP A 163 19.15 19.06 -16.24
CA ASP A 163 19.31 17.88 -17.09
C ASP A 163 18.67 16.65 -16.44
N ILE A 164 18.99 16.39 -15.16
CA ILE A 164 18.41 15.29 -14.39
C ILE A 164 16.88 15.43 -14.32
N LYS A 165 16.39 16.64 -14.03
CA LYS A 165 14.95 16.93 -13.99
C LYS A 165 14.27 16.64 -15.32
N THR A 166 14.88 17.03 -16.43
CA THR A 166 14.32 16.80 -17.77
C THR A 166 14.25 15.31 -18.07
N MET A 167 15.28 14.54 -17.75
CA MET A 167 15.30 13.10 -17.98
C MET A 167 14.26 12.34 -17.14
N VAL A 168 14.11 12.70 -15.87
CA VAL A 168 13.10 12.11 -14.97
C VAL A 168 11.67 12.31 -15.51
N PHE A 169 11.35 13.49 -16.03
CA PHE A 169 10.01 13.75 -16.57
C PHE A 169 9.81 13.23 -18.01
N ARG A 170 10.88 13.12 -18.82
CA ARG A 170 10.81 12.55 -20.17
C ARG A 170 10.44 11.06 -20.15
N GLN A 171 10.84 10.32 -19.13
CA GLN A 171 10.42 8.92 -18.96
C GLN A 171 8.92 8.76 -18.68
N LYS A 172 8.26 9.81 -18.14
CA LYS A 172 6.81 9.80 -17.90
C LYS A 172 5.99 9.84 -19.19
N GLU A 173 6.51 10.47 -20.24
CA GLU A 173 5.85 10.54 -21.56
C GLU A 173 5.90 9.21 -22.31
N ASN A 174 6.90 8.37 -22.02
CA ASN A 174 7.10 7.07 -22.68
C ASN A 174 6.53 5.88 -21.89
N ALA A 175 5.97 6.10 -20.69
CA ALA A 175 5.28 5.05 -19.95
C ALA A 175 3.89 4.83 -20.57
N PRO A 176 3.51 3.60 -20.99
CA PRO A 176 2.19 3.36 -21.54
C PRO A 176 1.15 3.77 -20.49
N GLN A 177 0.29 4.70 -20.88
CA GLN A 177 -0.91 5.04 -20.13
C GLN A 177 -1.73 3.76 -20.05
N GLY A 178 -1.75 3.15 -18.86
CA GLY A 178 -2.42 1.88 -18.63
C GLY A 178 -3.89 1.98 -19.03
N ALA A 179 -4.30 1.04 -19.89
CA ALA A 179 -5.67 0.67 -20.17
C ALA A 179 -6.31 -0.05 -18.97
#